data_AF-A0A7S1QU14-F1
#
_entry.id   AF-A0A7S1QU14-F1
#
_cell.length_a   1.000
_cell.length_b   1.000
_cell.length_c   1.000
_cell.angle_alpha   90.00
_cell.angle_beta   90.00
_cell.angle_gamma   90.00
#
_symmetry.space_group_name_H-M   'P 1'
#
loop_
_entity.id
_entity.type
_entity.pdbx_description
1 polymer ?
#
loop_
_entity_poly.entity_id
_entity_poly.type
_entity_poly.pdbx_seq_one_letter_code
_entity_poly.pdbx_strand_id
1 'polypeptide(L)'
;RRNKKAISEEEVNDAADRVIAGLEGRALSDNASKKLIAYHEAGHALVGTLLPYHDPVNKVTLVPRGQAKGLTWFTPNEDQSLISLNSLKARIAGALGGRAAEQIVFGASQVTTGAGGDLQQVERMA
;
A
#
# COMPACT_ATOMS: atom_id res chain seq x y z
N ARG A 1 -5.93 -22.37 12.40
CA ARG A 1 -6.27 -22.02 13.81
C ARG A 1 -5.07 -22.40 14.68
N ARG A 2 -4.47 -21.46 15.42
CA ARG A 2 -3.22 -21.65 16.20
C ARG A 2 -3.44 -22.20 17.63
N ASN A 3 -4.59 -22.85 17.88
CA ASN A 3 -4.98 -23.46 19.16
C ASN A 3 -4.83 -22.56 20.41
N LYS A 4 -5.07 -21.25 20.27
CA LYS A 4 -5.09 -20.29 21.37
C LYS A 4 -6.42 -20.39 22.15
N LYS A 5 -6.36 -20.15 23.47
CA LYS A 5 -7.52 -20.19 24.38
C LYS A 5 -8.43 -18.96 24.30
N ALA A 6 -7.95 -17.88 23.70
CA ALA A 6 -8.70 -16.64 23.50
C ALA A 6 -8.29 -15.99 22.17
N ILE A 7 -9.17 -15.13 21.66
CA ILE A 7 -8.93 -14.28 20.49
C ILE A 7 -8.24 -13.00 20.98
N SER A 8 -7.10 -12.68 20.40
CA SER A 8 -6.36 -11.43 20.62
C SER A 8 -6.51 -10.50 19.42
N GLU A 9 -6.04 -9.26 19.54
CA GLU A 9 -6.02 -8.30 18.43
C GLU A 9 -5.27 -8.83 17.21
N GLU A 10 -4.28 -9.71 17.39
CA GLU A 10 -3.55 -10.33 16.29
C GLU A 10 -4.48 -11.16 15.38
N GLU A 11 -5.38 -11.96 15.95
CA GLU A 11 -6.36 -12.73 15.16
C GLU A 11 -7.38 -11.83 14.48
N VAL A 12 -7.79 -10.73 15.14
CA VAL A 12 -8.74 -9.77 14.58
C VAL A 12 -8.11 -9.06 13.37
N ASN A 13 -6.87 -8.59 13.52
CA ASN A 13 -6.13 -7.91 12.46
C ASN A 13 -5.82 -8.83 11.28
N ASP A 14 -5.44 -10.10 11.53
CA ASP A 14 -5.22 -11.06 10.44
C ASP A 14 -6.53 -11.41 9.71
N ALA A 15 -7.65 -11.52 10.44
CA ALA A 15 -8.95 -11.71 9.82
C ALA A 15 -9.37 -10.50 8.96
N ALA A 16 -9.15 -9.28 9.45
CA ALA A 16 -9.42 -8.05 8.69
C ALA A 16 -8.54 -7.97 7.43
N ASP A 17 -7.23 -8.17 7.58
CA ASP A 17 -6.29 -8.25 6.45
C ASP A 17 -6.76 -9.27 5.39
N ARG A 18 -7.23 -10.44 5.84
CA ARG A 18 -7.70 -11.51 4.95
C ARG A 18 -8.96 -11.13 4.20
N VAL A 19 -9.90 -10.43 4.84
CA VAL A 19 -11.14 -9.98 4.19
C VAL A 19 -10.83 -8.91 3.15
N ILE A 20 -9.93 -7.98 3.46
CA ILE A 20 -9.65 -6.83 2.59
C ILE A 20 -8.70 -7.19 1.44
N ALA A 21 -7.60 -7.89 1.75
CA ALA A 21 -6.50 -8.13 0.80
C ALA A 21 -6.39 -9.60 0.34
N GLY A 22 -7.16 -10.50 0.95
CA GLY A 22 -7.14 -11.92 0.64
C GLY A 22 -6.16 -12.74 1.47
N LEU A 23 -6.01 -14.02 1.09
CA LEU A 23 -5.16 -14.97 1.81
C LEU A 23 -3.69 -14.56 1.79
N GLU A 24 -3.01 -14.80 2.91
CA GLU A 24 -1.55 -14.65 3.00
C GLU A 24 -0.85 -15.56 1.99
N GLY A 25 0.05 -14.96 1.21
CA GLY A 25 0.88 -15.65 0.23
C GLY A 25 2.19 -16.15 0.84
N ARG A 26 3.04 -16.75 0.00
CA ARG A 26 4.37 -17.19 0.43
C ARG A 26 5.27 -15.97 0.69
N ALA A 27 5.99 -15.98 1.80
CA ALA A 27 6.96 -14.94 2.13
C ALA A 27 7.98 -14.71 0.99
N LEU A 28 8.29 -13.45 0.72
CA LEU A 28 9.27 -13.05 -0.28
C LEU A 28 10.69 -13.44 0.17
N SER A 29 11.43 -14.10 -0.73
CA SER A 29 12.87 -14.32 -0.54
C SER A 29 13.62 -13.00 -0.56
N ASP A 30 14.70 -12.91 0.21
CA ASP A 30 15.52 -11.71 0.25
C ASP A 30 16.35 -11.58 -1.02
N ASN A 31 15.86 -10.75 -1.95
CA ASN A 31 16.43 -10.56 -3.28
C ASN A 31 16.11 -9.14 -3.80
N ALA A 32 16.57 -8.85 -5.02
CA ALA A 32 16.34 -7.57 -5.68
C ALA A 32 14.84 -7.22 -5.80
N SER A 33 13.97 -8.20 -6.06
CA SER A 33 12.52 -7.98 -6.13
C SER A 33 11.92 -7.57 -4.79
N LYS A 34 12.33 -8.19 -3.68
CA LYS A 34 11.89 -7.79 -2.33
C LYS A 34 12.33 -6.37 -2.01
N LYS A 35 13.56 -5.99 -2.36
CA LYS A 35 14.04 -4.61 -2.20
C LYS A 35 13.21 -3.62 -3.02
N LEU A 36 12.94 -3.95 -4.29
CA LEU A 36 12.13 -3.10 -5.16
C LEU A 36 10.74 -2.86 -4.58
N ILE A 37 10.05 -3.93 -4.15
CA ILE A 37 8.74 -3.81 -3.50
C ILE A 37 8.83 -3.00 -2.21
N ALA A 38 9.89 -3.17 -1.40
CA ALA A 38 10.08 -2.39 -0.18
C ALA A 38 10.17 -0.88 -0.45
N TYR A 39 10.93 -0.47 -1.47
CA TYR A 39 11.01 0.93 -1.87
C TYR A 39 9.70 1.44 -2.47
N HIS A 40 8.99 0.59 -3.21
CA HIS A 40 7.67 0.91 -3.75
C HIS A 40 6.67 1.23 -2.61
N GLU A 41 6.51 0.32 -1.65
CA GLU A 41 5.63 0.55 -0.49
C GLU A 41 6.07 1.73 0.36
N ALA A 42 7.39 1.90 0.57
CA ALA A 42 7.92 3.07 1.26
C ALA A 42 7.61 4.37 0.52
N GLY A 43 7.55 4.36 -0.81
CA GLY A 43 7.17 5.50 -1.64
C GLY A 43 5.75 5.97 -1.36
N HIS A 44 4.78 5.04 -1.36
CA HIS A 44 3.40 5.36 -0.99
C HIS A 44 3.31 5.92 0.43
N ALA A 45 3.95 5.24 1.38
CA ALA A 45 3.89 5.62 2.79
C ALA A 45 4.52 7.00 3.03
N LEU A 46 5.67 7.29 2.42
CA LEU A 46 6.37 8.56 2.59
C LEU A 46 5.55 9.72 2.01
N VAL A 47 5.06 9.58 0.78
CA VAL A 47 4.26 10.63 0.14
C VAL A 47 2.94 10.85 0.90
N GLY A 48 2.24 9.79 1.26
CA GLY A 48 1.00 9.87 2.02
C GLY A 48 1.17 10.43 3.43
N THR A 49 2.34 10.26 4.05
CA THR A 49 2.63 10.84 5.37
C THR A 49 2.99 12.32 5.29
N LEU A 50 3.73 12.72 4.25
CA LEU A 50 4.25 14.09 4.12
C LEU A 50 3.24 15.07 3.54
N LEU A 51 2.28 14.60 2.74
CA LEU A 51 1.29 15.47 2.12
C LEU A 51 0.16 15.83 3.08
N PRO A 52 -0.17 17.12 3.23
CA PRO A 52 -1.38 17.51 3.94
C PRO A 52 -2.60 16.98 3.18
N TYR A 53 -3.70 16.74 3.92
CA TYR A 53 -4.98 16.27 3.38
C TYR A 53 -5.00 14.84 2.82
N HIS A 54 -3.88 14.10 2.92
CA HIS A 54 -3.87 12.66 2.67
C HIS A 54 -4.40 11.91 3.90
N ASP A 55 -4.96 10.73 3.66
CA ASP A 55 -5.35 9.79 4.71
C ASP A 55 -4.08 9.26 5.43
N PRO A 56 -4.02 9.21 6.77
CA PRO A 56 -2.82 8.79 7.48
C PRO A 56 -2.46 7.33 7.18
N VAL A 57 -1.16 7.04 7.09
CA VAL A 57 -0.65 5.67 6.94
C VAL A 57 -1.00 4.86 8.19
N ASN A 58 -1.70 3.74 7.99
CA ASN A 58 -2.05 2.81 9.04
C ASN A 58 -0.99 1.71 9.19
N LYS A 59 -0.58 1.11 8.06
CA LYS A 59 0.26 -0.09 8.05
C LYS A 59 0.98 -0.22 6.71
N VAL A 60 2.26 -0.58 6.76
CA VAL A 60 3.08 -0.90 5.59
C VAL A 60 3.62 -2.32 5.77
N THR A 61 3.47 -3.17 4.75
CA THR A 61 3.89 -4.58 4.85
C THR A 61 4.44 -5.14 3.55
N LEU A 62 5.41 -6.05 3.68
CA LEU A 62 5.96 -6.90 2.61
C LEU A 62 5.44 -8.33 2.68
N VAL A 63 4.39 -8.57 3.47
CA VAL A 63 3.70 -9.85 3.52
C VAL A 63 2.73 -9.90 2.34
N PRO A 64 2.96 -10.77 1.33
CA PRO A 64 2.09 -10.84 0.17
C PRO A 64 0.69 -11.29 0.58
N ARG A 65 -0.34 -10.70 -0.02
CA ARG A 65 -1.74 -11.12 0.17
C ARG A 65 -2.48 -11.05 -1.14
N GLY A 66 -3.24 -12.10 -1.46
CA GLY A 66 -3.94 -12.21 -2.73
C GLY A 66 -2.97 -12.05 -3.93
N GLN A 67 -3.23 -11.03 -4.77
CA GLN A 67 -2.36 -10.68 -5.91
C GLN A 67 -1.26 -9.66 -5.55
N ALA A 68 -1.36 -9.01 -4.39
CA ALA A 68 -0.42 -7.97 -3.96
C ALA A 68 0.83 -8.60 -3.31
N LYS A 69 2.00 -8.09 -3.67
CA LYS A 69 3.30 -8.54 -3.12
C LYS A 69 3.80 -7.67 -1.96
N GLY A 70 3.29 -6.46 -1.86
CA GLY A 70 3.45 -5.50 -0.77
C GLY A 70 2.16 -4.68 -0.68
N LEU A 71 1.91 -4.08 0.48
CA LEU A 71 0.70 -3.29 0.72
C LEU A 71 0.99 -2.12 1.67
N THR A 72 0.45 -0.95 1.32
CA THR A 72 0.39 0.24 2.15
C THR A 72 -1.06 0.61 2.40
N TRP A 73 -1.46 0.62 3.67
CA TRP A 73 -2.80 0.93 4.12
C TRP A 73 -2.89 2.36 4.61
N PHE A 74 -3.96 3.04 4.24
CA PHE A 74 -4.32 4.35 4.76
C PHE A 74 -5.63 4.24 5.53
N THR A 75 -5.75 4.93 6.66
CA THR A 75 -7.00 5.03 7.40
C THR A 75 -7.81 6.18 6.82
N PRO A 76 -8.95 5.93 6.15
CA PRO A 76 -9.72 7.00 5.55
C PRO A 76 -10.30 7.93 6.63
N ASN A 77 -10.36 9.23 6.33
CA ASN A 77 -11.13 10.16 7.16
C ASN A 77 -12.64 9.87 7.11
N GLU A 78 -13.35 10.28 8.17
CA GLU A 78 -14.74 9.86 8.48
C GLU A 78 -15.77 10.14 7.37
N ASP A 79 -15.56 11.17 6.54
CA ASP A 79 -16.47 11.50 5.44
C ASP A 79 -15.79 11.32 4.07
N GLN A 80 -16.13 10.22 3.40
CA GLN A 80 -15.70 9.94 2.03
C GLN A 80 -16.72 10.36 0.96
N SER A 81 -17.86 10.95 1.35
CA SER A 81 -18.92 11.31 0.41
C SER A 81 -18.56 12.52 -0.46
N LEU A 82 -17.77 13.45 0.09
CA LEU A 82 -17.33 14.68 -0.57
C LEU A 82 -15.83 14.87 -0.38
N ILE A 83 -15.06 14.58 -1.42
CA ILE A 83 -13.59 14.69 -1.40
C ILE A 83 -13.19 16.04 -2.00
N SER A 84 -12.45 16.85 -1.23
CA SER A 84 -11.91 18.11 -1.73
C SER A 84 -10.87 17.90 -2.84
N LEU A 85 -10.69 18.87 -3.74
CA LEU A 85 -9.64 18.81 -4.76
C LEU A 85 -8.24 18.62 -4.15
N ASN A 86 -7.97 19.19 -2.98
CA ASN A 86 -6.69 19.04 -2.29
C ASN A 86 -6.48 17.60 -1.81
N SER A 87 -7.50 16.99 -1.20
CA SER A 87 -7.49 15.58 -0.79
C SER A 87 -7.36 14.65 -1.99
N LEU A 88 -8.04 14.96 -3.10
CA LEU A 88 -7.93 14.18 -4.34
C LEU A 88 -6.50 14.23 -4.91
N LYS A 89 -5.91 15.42 -5.01
CA LYS A 89 -4.52 15.60 -5.44
C LYS A 89 -3.54 14.87 -4.51
N ALA A 90 -3.78 14.93 -3.20
CA ALA A 90 -2.97 14.20 -2.23
C ALA A 90 -3.05 12.69 -2.50
N ARG A 91 -4.25 12.13 -2.64
CA ARG A 91 -4.46 10.69 -2.93
C ARG A 91 -3.80 10.25 -4.24
N ILE A 92 -3.92 11.05 -5.30
CA ILE A 92 -3.24 10.79 -6.57
C ILE A 92 -1.72 10.78 -6.38
N ALA A 93 -1.16 11.76 -5.68
CA ALA A 93 0.27 11.81 -5.42
C ALA A 93 0.74 10.62 -4.56
N GLY A 94 -0.03 10.22 -3.54
CA GLY A 94 0.23 9.04 -2.72
C GLY A 94 0.25 7.74 -3.53
N ALA A 95 -0.73 7.56 -4.42
CA ALA A 95 -0.78 6.42 -5.35
C ALA A 95 0.41 6.41 -6.33
N LEU A 96 0.88 7.57 -6.79
CA LEU A 96 2.06 7.64 -7.67
C LEU A 96 3.41 7.52 -6.91
N GLY A 97 3.37 7.52 -5.57
CA GLY A 97 4.56 7.50 -4.72
C GLY A 97 5.44 6.27 -4.90
N GLY A 98 4.85 5.08 -5.05
CA GLY A 98 5.61 3.85 -5.26
C GLY A 98 6.40 3.83 -6.56
N ARG A 99 5.75 4.22 -7.68
CA ARG A 99 6.39 4.40 -8.99
C ARG A 99 7.53 5.43 -8.93
N ALA A 100 7.31 6.56 -8.26
CA ALA A 100 8.30 7.61 -8.13
C ALA A 100 9.52 7.12 -7.33
N ALA A 101 9.31 6.39 -6.23
CA ALA A 101 10.38 5.80 -5.44
C ALA A 101 11.21 4.79 -6.24
N GLU A 102 10.56 3.92 -7.04
CA GLU A 102 11.27 3.01 -7.94
C GLU A 102 12.20 3.77 -8.89
N GLN A 103 11.68 4.83 -9.54
CA GLN A 103 12.43 5.61 -10.52
C GLN A 103 13.62 6.35 -9.89
N ILE A 104 13.46 6.90 -8.69
CA ILE A 104 14.52 7.65 -8.00
C ILE A 104 15.65 6.72 -7.55
N VAL A 105 15.30 5.54 -7.01
CA VAL A 105 16.28 4.64 -6.38
C VAL A 105 16.94 3.71 -7.39
N PHE A 106 16.20 3.20 -8.38
CA PHE A 106 16.68 2.20 -9.34
C PHE A 106 16.87 2.76 -10.76
N GLY A 107 16.36 3.96 -11.03
CA GLY A 107 16.43 4.60 -12.35
C GLY A 107 15.25 4.27 -13.27
N ALA A 108 15.06 5.10 -14.29
CA ALA A 108 13.91 5.03 -15.20
C ALA A 108 13.82 3.71 -16.00
N SER A 109 14.94 3.03 -16.25
CA SER A 109 14.96 1.74 -16.96
C SER A 109 14.57 0.55 -16.08
N GLN A 110 14.49 0.73 -14.76
CA GLN A 110 14.18 -0.32 -13.80
C GLN A 110 12.76 -0.24 -13.24
N VAL A 111 11.96 0.72 -13.74
CA VAL A 111 10.59 0.88 -13.26
C VAL A 111 9.71 -0.22 -13.82
N THR A 112 8.93 -0.86 -12.96
CA THR A 112 8.29 -2.15 -13.27
C THR A 112 6.82 -2.02 -13.65
N THR A 113 6.20 -3.12 -14.07
CA THR A 113 4.73 -3.18 -14.25
C THR A 113 3.97 -3.29 -12.92
N GLY A 114 4.66 -3.33 -11.78
CA GLY A 114 4.07 -3.46 -10.44
C GLY A 114 3.11 -2.32 -10.09
N ALA A 115 3.40 -1.11 -10.54
CA ALA A 115 2.56 0.08 -10.32
C ALA A 115 1.24 0.12 -11.13
N GLY A 116 0.91 -0.94 -11.87
CA GLY A 116 -0.29 -0.96 -12.72
C GLY A 116 -1.59 -0.78 -11.94
N GLY A 117 -1.67 -1.35 -10.73
CA GLY A 117 -2.82 -1.16 -9.84
C GLY A 117 -2.98 0.28 -9.39
N ASP A 118 -1.87 0.95 -9.03
CA ASP A 118 -1.88 2.34 -8.59
C ASP A 118 -2.30 3.29 -9.71
N LEU A 119 -1.81 3.04 -10.93
CA LEU A 119 -2.18 3.82 -12.11
C LEU A 119 -3.68 3.69 -12.42
N GLN A 120 -4.23 2.47 -12.31
CA GLN A 120 -5.67 2.25 -12.47
C GLN A 120 -6.46 2.96 -11.36
N GLN A 121 -5.95 3.00 -10.13
CA GLN A 121 -6.58 3.74 -9.05
C GLN A 121 -6.58 5.25 -9.34
N VAL A 122 -5.48 5.81 -9.82
CA VAL A 122 -5.38 7.22 -10.23
C VAL A 122 -6.36 7.54 -11.35
N GLU A 123 -6.46 6.68 -12.37
CA GLU A 123 -7.42 6.83 -13.47
C GLU A 123 -8.87 6.90 -12.98
N ARG A 124 -9.23 6.12 -11.96
CA ARG A 124 -10.60 6.14 -11.40
C ARG A 124 -10.91 7.37 -10.53
N MET A 125 -9.87 8.09 -10.10
CA MET A 125 -10.00 9.28 -9.26
C MET A 125 -10.17 10.57 -10.09
N ALA A 126 -9.77 10.55 -11.36
CA ALA A 126 -9.77 11.70 -12.27
C ALA A 126 -10.80 11.54 -13.40
#